data_AF-A0A9P6MK47-F1
#
_entry.id   AF-A0A9P6MK47-F1
#
_cell.length_a   1.000
_cell.length_b   1.000
_cell.length_c   1.000
_cell.angle_alpha   90.00
_cell.angle_beta   90.00
_cell.angle_gamma   90.00
#
_symmetry.space_group_name_H-M   'P 1'
#
loop_
_entity.id
_entity.type
_entity.pdbx_description
1 polymer ?
#
loop_
_entity_poly.entity_id
_entity_poly.type
_entity_poly.pdbx_seq_one_letter_code
_entity_poly.pdbx_strand_id
1 'polypeptide(L)'
;MPAQDGQDVEQEYIWSSGSNNHGVKSFKMLRRLELDFGGINSQVSTVTSEATNVLQIPLLFIREHQAIFDTCPEDLAASKSGHYGWSADSRESRPRVGKRLENGNVGGTLLQEIMIRGSHQTWTPIALLSEIAPLKVIDLSVWNSTVTNLERIPSSRLRSLKINIARRLDLVEVPVSFLQNHCPQLQEIWMPAQAVDTFRWAIDLERPIGPFVSEARLKRRQGIQAVNSRSNLATTAVDDTAAITEAFGEINIGHNHDALTAAQQQQLQQQLDQHDPGRSIEANQFPQLQRVRLYGSPQELVFSLEDAADAFRDTLVELAGSEDGFSRRDEYPRMSISWSLPRLTRLDLTGRFVFFFDLKSLEYAPNLRVVKLVVESNILPNYGSKWGEQYETPDFSVFTGMMLEELQLLGACWGIDDTALEALTGGPSLNNDSEEEDQQQQVQRPCHLRETLLSFNISDSHLVHKAGLKRFVRKMRKLQLIHLGTNYKYLADELREEAGPRLYVDLGLGL
;
A
#
# COMPACT_ATOMS: atom_id res chain seq x y z
N MET A 1 -25.28 34.30 2.46
CA MET A 1 -23.83 34.59 2.43
C MET A 1 -23.11 33.36 2.96
N PRO A 2 -22.40 32.59 2.15
CA PRO A 2 -21.63 31.46 2.66
C PRO A 2 -20.28 31.96 3.20
N ALA A 3 -19.86 31.40 4.32
CA ALA A 3 -18.55 31.62 4.91
C ALA A 3 -17.47 31.11 3.94
N GLN A 4 -16.45 31.92 3.70
CA GLN A 4 -15.25 31.50 2.99
C GLN A 4 -14.42 30.64 3.94
N ASP A 5 -14.33 29.35 3.65
CA ASP A 5 -13.30 28.49 4.21
C ASP A 5 -11.93 29.02 3.79
N GLY A 6 -11.06 29.23 4.79
CA GLY A 6 -9.68 29.65 4.58
C GLY A 6 -8.91 28.54 3.88
N GLN A 7 -8.63 28.72 2.59
CA GLN A 7 -7.63 27.93 1.90
C GLN A 7 -6.25 28.31 2.44
N ASP A 8 -5.66 27.43 3.24
CA ASP A 8 -4.22 27.42 3.48
C ASP A 8 -3.54 27.20 2.11
N VAL A 9 -2.96 28.26 1.57
CA VAL A 9 -2.24 28.22 0.29
C VAL A 9 -0.90 27.51 0.53
N GLU A 10 -0.87 26.20 0.28
CA GLU A 10 0.38 25.44 0.15
C GLU A 10 1.18 26.01 -1.04
N GLN A 11 2.33 26.63 -0.77
CA GLN A 11 3.27 27.06 -1.82
C GLN A 11 4.41 26.04 -1.92
N GLU A 12 4.53 25.41 -3.09
CA GLU A 12 5.62 24.52 -3.46
C GLU A 12 6.82 25.36 -3.94
N TYR A 13 8.01 25.12 -3.36
CA TYR A 13 9.24 25.79 -3.77
C TYR A 13 10.16 24.76 -4.42
N ILE A 14 10.39 24.90 -5.73
CA ILE A 14 11.27 24.02 -6.50
C ILE A 14 12.62 24.72 -6.64
N TRP A 15 13.66 24.14 -6.05
CA TRP A 15 15.03 24.61 -6.27
C TRP A 15 15.65 23.88 -7.46
N SER A 16 16.06 24.64 -8.48
CA SER A 16 16.83 24.15 -9.63
C SER A 16 18.17 24.89 -9.68
N SER A 17 19.27 24.16 -9.92
CA SER A 17 20.65 24.67 -9.82
C SER A 17 21.08 25.59 -10.98
N GLY A 18 20.21 26.50 -11.44
CA GLY A 18 20.47 27.36 -12.62
C GLY A 18 20.00 28.82 -12.52
N SER A 19 19.49 29.27 -11.38
CA SER A 19 18.90 30.61 -11.22
C SER A 19 19.75 31.50 -10.28
N ASN A 20 20.67 32.27 -10.86
CA ASN A 20 21.45 33.28 -10.16
C ASN A 20 20.75 34.65 -10.28
N ASN A 21 19.75 34.98 -9.44
CA ASN A 21 19.42 36.35 -8.96
C ASN A 21 17.98 36.52 -8.43
N HIS A 22 17.61 35.89 -7.31
CA HIS A 22 16.45 36.37 -6.54
C HIS A 22 16.86 36.69 -5.10
N GLY A 23 16.82 37.99 -4.78
CA GLY A 23 17.12 38.52 -3.46
C GLY A 23 16.11 38.03 -2.42
N VAL A 24 16.64 37.56 -1.30
CA VAL A 24 15.94 37.01 -0.14
C VAL A 24 15.16 38.11 0.59
N LYS A 25 13.93 38.40 0.17
CA LYS A 25 13.00 39.25 0.92
C LYS A 25 11.70 38.48 1.14
N SER A 26 11.49 38.09 2.39
CA SER A 26 10.47 37.16 2.93
C SER A 26 10.83 35.67 2.80
N PHE A 27 11.52 35.12 3.80
CA PHE A 27 11.51 33.68 4.02
C PHE A 27 10.11 33.30 4.53
N LYS A 28 9.24 32.90 3.61
CA LYS A 28 7.99 32.24 3.97
C LYS A 28 8.28 30.86 4.53
N MET A 29 7.42 30.39 5.44
CA MET A 29 7.53 29.07 6.08
C MET A 29 7.51 27.96 5.03
N LEU A 30 8.43 27.00 5.13
CA LEU A 30 8.50 25.86 4.21
C LEU A 30 8.15 24.61 4.97
N ARG A 31 6.98 24.05 4.65
CA ARG A 31 6.54 22.76 5.18
C ARG A 31 7.19 21.60 4.42
N ARG A 32 7.36 21.78 3.11
CA ARG A 32 7.87 20.80 2.16
C ARG A 32 9.01 21.40 1.34
N LEU A 33 10.08 20.62 1.15
CA LEU A 33 11.21 20.97 0.30
C LEU A 33 11.37 19.89 -0.78
N GLU A 34 11.35 20.32 -2.05
CA GLU A 34 11.70 19.47 -3.17
C GLU A 34 13.11 19.81 -3.67
N LEU A 35 13.96 18.78 -3.74
CA LEU A 35 15.31 18.88 -4.30
C LEU A 35 15.39 18.02 -5.55
N ASP A 36 15.53 18.65 -6.71
CA ASP A 36 15.69 17.93 -7.98
C ASP A 36 17.15 18.00 -8.47
N PHE A 37 17.82 16.85 -8.44
CA PHE A 37 19.18 16.66 -8.93
C PHE A 37 19.23 16.13 -10.37
N GLY A 38 18.07 15.91 -11.02
CA GLY A 38 17.99 15.34 -12.37
C GLY A 38 18.69 16.17 -13.45
N GLY A 39 18.77 17.49 -13.26
CA GLY A 39 19.42 18.42 -14.20
C GLY A 39 20.95 18.42 -14.18
N ILE A 40 21.60 17.87 -13.14
CA ILE A 40 23.05 18.00 -12.93
C ILE A 40 23.86 17.08 -13.87
N ASN A 41 23.25 16.03 -14.41
CA ASN A 41 23.94 14.95 -15.14
C ASN A 41 24.37 15.26 -16.58
N SER A 42 24.17 16.48 -17.12
CA SER A 42 24.34 16.71 -18.57
C SER A 42 25.54 17.56 -19.01
N GLN A 43 26.26 18.27 -18.13
CA GLN A 43 27.31 19.20 -18.59
C GLN A 43 28.62 19.22 -17.78
N VAL A 44 28.72 18.42 -16.71
CA VAL A 44 29.85 18.53 -15.77
C VAL A 44 30.78 17.32 -15.90
N SER A 45 31.32 17.09 -17.10
CA SER A 45 32.29 16.01 -17.35
C SER A 45 33.70 16.32 -16.83
N THR A 46 33.91 17.50 -16.24
CA THR A 46 35.22 17.97 -15.76
C THR A 46 35.06 18.75 -14.46
N VAL A 47 34.79 18.08 -13.33
CA VAL A 47 34.88 18.73 -12.01
C VAL A 47 35.69 17.90 -11.02
N THR A 48 36.87 18.43 -10.74
CA THR A 48 37.65 18.31 -9.51
C THR A 48 37.02 19.18 -8.41
N SER A 49 36.86 18.66 -7.19
CA SER A 49 36.50 19.35 -5.92
C SER A 49 35.18 20.15 -5.81
N GLU A 50 34.63 20.74 -6.87
CA GLU A 50 33.46 21.64 -6.76
C GLU A 50 32.12 20.93 -6.49
N ALA A 51 32.03 19.62 -6.72
CA ALA A 51 30.81 18.85 -6.43
C ALA A 51 30.43 18.87 -4.93
N THR A 52 31.40 19.07 -4.03
CA THR A 52 31.13 19.21 -2.59
C THR A 52 30.38 20.51 -2.25
N ASN A 53 30.57 21.58 -3.03
CA ASN A 53 29.93 22.88 -2.79
C ASN A 53 28.45 22.91 -3.18
N VAL A 54 28.04 22.11 -4.18
CA VAL A 54 26.64 22.08 -4.66
C VAL A 54 25.68 21.59 -3.58
N LEU A 55 26.15 20.75 -2.66
CA LEU A 55 25.37 20.15 -1.59
C LEU A 55 25.36 20.97 -0.30
N GLN A 56 26.38 21.81 -0.10
CA GLN A 56 26.42 22.71 1.05
C GLN A 56 25.25 23.70 0.98
N ILE A 57 24.81 24.10 -0.21
CA ILE A 57 23.72 25.07 -0.35
C ILE A 57 22.38 24.52 0.18
N PRO A 58 21.86 23.35 -0.27
CA PRO A 58 20.64 22.76 0.31
C PRO A 58 20.78 22.48 1.82
N LEU A 59 21.93 21.98 2.26
CA LEU A 59 22.15 21.66 3.68
C LEU A 59 22.16 22.92 4.56
N LEU A 60 22.91 23.96 4.16
CA LEU A 60 22.95 25.24 4.86
C LEU A 60 21.56 25.85 4.90
N PHE A 61 20.84 25.82 3.78
CA PHE A 61 19.46 26.27 3.72
C PHE A 61 18.56 25.55 4.73
N ILE A 62 18.60 24.22 4.77
CA ILE A 62 17.78 23.44 5.70
C ILE A 62 18.17 23.74 7.16
N ARG A 63 19.46 23.83 7.46
CA ARG A 63 19.96 24.14 8.81
C ARG A 63 19.54 25.53 9.28
N GLU A 64 19.72 26.55 8.45
CA GLU A 64 19.28 27.92 8.76
C GLU A 64 17.77 27.97 8.93
N HIS A 65 17.01 27.27 8.08
CA HIS A 65 15.55 27.18 8.22
C HIS A 65 15.13 26.54 9.54
N GLN A 66 15.72 25.40 9.90
CA GLN A 66 15.44 24.71 11.15
C GLN A 66 15.92 25.48 12.38
N ALA A 67 17.00 26.26 12.27
CA ALA A 67 17.47 27.15 13.34
C ALA A 67 16.51 28.32 13.59
N ILE A 68 15.86 28.84 12.53
CA ILE A 68 14.83 29.88 12.64
C ILE A 68 13.52 29.32 13.21
N PHE A 69 13.20 28.05 12.92
CA PHE A 69 11.95 27.38 13.30
C PHE A 69 12.20 26.15 14.17
N ASP A 70 12.82 26.36 15.33
CA ASP A 70 13.33 25.31 16.24
C ASP A 70 12.25 24.44 16.90
N THR A 71 11.01 24.93 16.96
CA THR A 71 9.92 24.31 17.71
C THR A 71 8.75 23.99 16.80
N CYS A 72 8.47 22.70 16.61
CA CYS A 72 7.26 22.29 15.91
C CYS A 72 6.05 22.48 16.86
N PRO A 73 5.01 23.22 16.47
CA PRO A 73 3.83 23.45 17.32
C PRO A 73 3.15 22.16 17.80
N GLU A 74 3.26 21.08 17.03
CA GLU A 74 2.67 19.77 17.36
C GLU A 74 3.44 19.06 18.47
N ASP A 75 4.77 19.24 18.54
CA ASP A 75 5.59 18.64 19.59
C ASP A 75 5.30 19.33 20.95
N LEU A 76 4.92 20.62 20.91
CA LEU A 76 4.40 21.36 22.07
C LEU A 76 3.01 20.89 22.51
N ALA A 77 2.20 20.35 21.60
CA ALA A 77 0.88 19.80 21.91
C ALA A 77 1.00 18.38 22.48
N ALA A 78 1.89 17.55 21.94
CA ALA A 78 2.14 16.18 22.40
C ALA A 78 2.79 16.13 23.80
N SER A 79 3.71 17.06 24.10
CA SER A 79 4.31 17.14 25.45
C SER A 79 3.33 17.52 26.55
N LYS A 80 2.19 18.14 26.21
CA LYS A 80 1.14 18.53 27.17
C LYS A 80 0.06 17.46 27.38
N SER A 81 -0.03 16.45 26.51
CA SER A 81 -1.01 15.37 26.66
C SER A 81 -0.51 14.20 27.53
N GLY A 82 0.77 14.20 27.90
CA GLY A 82 1.26 13.33 28.97
C GLY A 82 0.88 13.88 30.35
N HIS A 83 0.02 13.16 31.08
CA HIS A 83 -0.19 13.29 32.55
C HIS A 83 -1.25 14.23 33.14
N TYR A 84 -2.22 14.76 32.39
CA TYR A 84 -3.44 15.28 33.02
C TYR A 84 -4.69 14.68 32.39
N GLY A 85 -5.40 13.87 33.17
CA GLY A 85 -6.74 13.40 32.84
C GLY A 85 -7.62 14.59 32.49
N TRP A 86 -8.12 14.60 31.26
CA TRP A 86 -9.11 15.56 30.81
C TRP A 86 -10.41 15.31 31.58
N SER A 87 -10.61 16.05 32.68
CA SER A 87 -11.93 16.25 33.26
C SER A 87 -12.68 17.28 32.42
N ALA A 88 -13.87 16.93 31.96
CA ALA A 88 -14.67 17.71 30.99
C ALA A 88 -15.28 19.01 31.55
N ASP A 89 -14.97 19.41 32.80
CA ASP A 89 -15.68 20.49 33.49
C ASP A 89 -14.93 21.84 33.60
N SER A 90 -13.72 21.99 33.05
CA SER A 90 -13.01 23.28 33.10
C SER A 90 -13.26 24.14 31.87
N ARG A 91 -14.49 24.65 31.70
CA ARG A 91 -14.86 25.58 30.60
C ARG A 91 -14.55 27.05 30.87
N GLU A 92 -14.01 27.41 32.04
CA GLU A 92 -13.91 28.82 32.48
C GLU A 92 -12.51 29.41 32.68
N SER A 93 -11.43 28.69 32.38
CA SER A 93 -10.07 29.26 32.46
C SER A 93 -9.33 29.17 31.13
N ARG A 94 -9.85 29.85 30.10
CA ARG A 94 -8.99 30.30 28.99
C ARG A 94 -8.12 31.43 29.53
N PRO A 95 -6.80 31.28 29.64
CA PRO A 95 -5.94 32.40 30.02
C PRO A 95 -6.12 33.48 28.95
N ARG A 96 -6.52 34.69 29.38
CA ARG A 96 -6.50 35.87 28.52
C ARG A 96 -5.06 36.05 28.04
N VAL A 97 -4.83 35.70 26.78
CA VAL A 97 -3.61 36.00 26.03
C VAL A 97 -3.52 37.52 25.94
N GLY A 98 -2.87 38.10 26.94
CA GLY A 98 -2.87 39.53 27.20
C GLY A 98 -1.68 39.87 28.07
N LYS A 99 -0.48 39.75 27.51
CA LYS A 99 0.70 40.61 27.75
C LYS A 99 1.91 40.08 26.97
N ARG A 100 2.32 40.87 25.95
CA ARG A 100 3.68 41.05 25.42
C ARG A 100 4.62 39.83 25.54
N LEU A 101 4.64 38.98 24.53
CA LEU A 101 5.88 38.38 24.04
C LEU A 101 6.59 39.46 23.21
N GLU A 102 7.45 40.26 23.86
CA GLU A 102 8.33 41.24 23.17
C GLU A 102 9.53 40.59 22.48
N ASN A 103 9.70 39.27 22.63
CA ASN A 103 10.59 38.49 21.76
C ASN A 103 9.69 37.70 20.81
N GLY A 104 9.55 38.22 19.59
CA GLY A 104 8.67 37.72 18.55
C GLY A 104 9.03 36.31 18.09
N ASN A 105 8.68 35.31 18.92
CA ASN A 105 8.65 33.92 18.52
C ASN A 105 7.46 33.76 17.59
N VAL A 106 7.69 34.03 16.30
CA VAL A 106 6.77 33.70 15.23
C VAL A 106 6.58 32.19 15.33
N GLY A 107 5.38 31.75 15.72
CA GLY A 107 5.03 30.33 15.73
C GLY A 107 5.11 29.80 14.31
N GLY A 108 6.28 29.30 13.92
CA GLY A 108 6.54 28.76 12.60
C GLY A 108 6.56 27.24 12.61
N THR A 109 6.24 26.66 11.46
CA THR A 109 6.29 25.21 11.26
C THR A 109 7.69 24.82 10.81
N LEU A 110 8.38 24.05 11.64
CA LEU A 110 9.58 23.29 11.29
C LEU A 110 9.35 22.52 9.97
N LEU A 111 10.37 22.49 9.10
CA LEU A 111 10.37 21.67 7.88
C LEU A 111 9.91 20.23 8.20
N GLN A 112 8.86 19.76 7.54
CA GLN A 112 8.24 18.46 7.85
C GLN A 112 8.52 17.41 6.77
N GLU A 113 8.66 17.83 5.52
CA GLU A 113 8.68 16.95 4.37
C GLU A 113 9.85 17.28 3.46
N ILE A 114 10.55 16.25 3.01
CA ILE A 114 11.56 16.37 1.96
C ILE A 114 11.28 15.38 0.85
N MET A 115 11.35 15.85 -0.38
CA MET A 115 11.27 15.02 -1.56
C MET A 115 12.55 15.23 -2.38
N ILE A 116 13.24 14.13 -2.66
CA ILE A 116 14.50 14.17 -3.39
C ILE A 116 14.31 13.43 -4.70
N ARG A 117 14.51 14.16 -5.80
CA ARG A 117 14.39 13.67 -7.17
C ARG A 117 15.74 13.65 -7.87
N GLY A 118 15.87 12.74 -8.83
CA GLY A 118 17.11 12.53 -9.58
C GLY A 118 18.08 11.60 -8.87
N SER A 119 19.23 11.32 -9.49
CA SER A 119 20.34 10.59 -8.86
C SER A 119 21.67 11.16 -9.32
N HIS A 120 22.66 11.04 -8.45
CA HIS A 120 24.04 11.38 -8.75
C HIS A 120 24.93 10.21 -8.30
N GLN A 121 25.87 9.77 -9.14
CA GLN A 121 26.65 8.55 -8.87
C GLN A 121 27.52 8.64 -7.61
N THR A 122 27.94 9.86 -7.25
CA THR A 122 28.87 10.09 -6.13
C THR A 122 28.20 10.62 -4.87
N TRP A 123 26.88 10.88 -4.90
CA TRP A 123 26.17 11.47 -3.76
C TRP A 123 24.97 10.63 -3.37
N THR A 124 24.75 10.51 -2.06
CA THR A 124 23.58 9.86 -1.49
C THR A 124 22.77 10.88 -0.66
N PRO A 125 21.43 10.89 -0.76
CA PRO A 125 20.53 11.68 0.06
C PRO A 125 20.84 11.59 1.55
N ILE A 126 21.39 10.46 1.98
CA ILE A 126 21.60 10.08 3.36
C ILE A 126 22.59 11.00 4.06
N ALA A 127 23.62 11.50 3.37
CA ALA A 127 24.53 12.49 3.97
C ALA A 127 23.77 13.75 4.38
N LEU A 128 22.94 14.29 3.48
CA LEU A 128 22.07 15.43 3.75
C LEU A 128 21.04 15.10 4.85
N LEU A 129 20.34 13.98 4.72
CA LEU A 129 19.27 13.57 5.63
C LEU A 129 19.78 13.23 7.04
N SER A 130 21.05 12.84 7.19
CA SER A 130 21.65 12.56 8.50
C SER A 130 21.97 13.82 9.30
N GLU A 131 22.02 14.97 8.63
CA GLU A 131 22.46 16.24 9.22
C GLU A 131 21.30 17.20 9.53
N ILE A 132 20.05 16.77 9.30
CA ILE A 132 18.84 17.56 9.47
C ILE A 132 17.99 17.05 10.64
N ALA A 133 17.19 17.92 11.25
CA ALA A 133 16.26 17.51 12.29
C ALA A 133 15.22 16.48 11.76
N PRO A 134 14.68 15.60 12.63
CA PRO A 134 13.79 14.52 12.21
C PRO A 134 12.56 15.03 11.45
N LEU A 135 12.40 14.52 10.23
CA LEU A 135 11.30 14.82 9.32
C LEU A 135 10.12 13.86 9.54
N LYS A 136 8.94 14.28 9.07
CA LYS A 136 7.74 13.43 9.04
C LYS A 136 7.61 12.63 7.75
N VAL A 137 8.01 13.21 6.63
CA VAL A 137 7.89 12.59 5.30
C VAL A 137 9.23 12.63 4.61
N ILE A 138 9.69 11.47 4.18
CA ILE A 138 10.88 11.32 3.35
C ILE A 138 10.46 10.61 2.07
N ASP A 139 10.56 11.32 0.95
CA ASP A 139 10.22 10.82 -0.36
C ASP A 139 11.46 10.72 -1.25
N LEU A 140 11.96 9.50 -1.38
CA LEU A 140 13.07 9.07 -2.24
C LEU A 140 12.53 8.24 -3.42
N SER A 141 11.27 8.44 -3.82
CA SER A 141 10.62 7.65 -4.86
C SER A 141 11.29 7.72 -6.22
N VAL A 142 11.88 8.86 -6.56
CA VAL A 142 12.57 9.10 -7.85
C VAL A 142 14.08 8.92 -7.71
N TRP A 143 14.55 8.45 -6.55
CA TRP A 143 15.96 8.26 -6.29
C TRP A 143 16.46 6.99 -6.97
N ASN A 144 17.40 7.18 -7.89
CA ASN A 144 17.86 6.12 -8.78
C ASN A 144 19.25 5.56 -8.40
N SER A 145 19.55 5.39 -7.11
CA SER A 145 20.76 4.64 -6.71
C SER A 145 20.58 3.93 -5.36
N THR A 146 21.54 3.10 -4.98
CA THR A 146 21.53 2.35 -3.72
C THR A 146 21.41 3.30 -2.52
N VAL A 147 20.43 3.04 -1.67
CA VAL A 147 20.18 3.84 -0.46
C VAL A 147 20.92 3.19 0.71
N THR A 148 22.22 3.47 0.84
CA THR A 148 23.08 2.83 1.87
C THR A 148 23.10 3.63 3.17
N ASN A 149 22.96 2.97 4.32
CA ASN A 149 22.95 3.60 5.66
C ASN A 149 21.66 4.40 5.97
N LEU A 150 20.48 3.88 5.61
CA LEU A 150 19.18 4.43 6.04
C LEU A 150 19.11 4.70 7.56
N GLU A 151 19.79 3.88 8.36
CA GLU A 151 19.88 4.01 9.83
C GLU A 151 20.47 5.34 10.31
N ARG A 152 21.19 6.09 9.45
CA ARG A 152 21.70 7.42 9.78
C ARG A 152 20.64 8.51 9.70
N ILE A 153 19.48 8.22 9.14
CA ILE A 153 18.39 9.19 8.99
C ILE A 153 17.65 9.32 10.33
N PRO A 154 17.58 10.53 10.91
CA PRO A 154 16.79 10.78 12.11
C PRO A 154 15.30 10.53 11.82
N SER A 155 14.76 9.49 12.45
CA SER A 155 13.48 8.86 12.09
C SER A 155 12.46 8.86 13.24
N SER A 156 12.79 9.49 14.37
CA SER A 156 11.91 9.56 15.55
C SER A 156 10.54 10.20 15.28
N ARG A 157 10.43 11.03 14.23
CA ARG A 157 9.18 11.69 13.80
C ARG A 157 8.67 11.18 12.46
N LEU A 158 9.34 10.20 11.86
CA LEU A 158 9.06 9.73 10.51
C LEU A 158 7.73 8.98 10.48
N ARG A 159 6.78 9.48 9.69
CA ARG A 159 5.44 8.92 9.49
C ARG A 159 5.26 8.31 8.12
N SER A 160 5.92 8.85 7.10
CA SER A 160 5.83 8.38 5.72
C SER A 160 7.22 8.24 5.12
N LEU A 161 7.52 7.04 4.61
CA LEU A 161 8.76 6.71 3.95
C LEU A 161 8.47 6.14 2.58
N LYS A 162 8.93 6.83 1.53
CA LYS A 162 8.79 6.38 0.14
C LYS A 162 10.16 6.22 -0.48
N ILE A 163 10.43 5.05 -1.05
CA ILE A 163 11.74 4.69 -1.56
C ILE A 163 11.57 4.05 -2.94
N ASN A 164 12.32 4.57 -3.93
CA ASN A 164 12.62 3.96 -5.22
C ASN A 164 11.43 3.46 -6.09
N ILE A 165 10.30 4.17 -6.05
CA ILE A 165 9.09 3.84 -6.82
C ILE A 165 9.30 3.96 -8.34
N ALA A 166 10.12 4.92 -8.79
CA ALA A 166 10.12 5.35 -10.19
C ALA A 166 10.99 4.49 -11.11
N ARG A 167 11.97 3.72 -10.60
CA ARG A 167 12.89 2.94 -11.45
C ARG A 167 13.28 1.60 -10.85
N ARG A 168 13.22 0.57 -11.70
CA ARG A 168 13.67 -0.82 -11.51
C ARG A 168 15.19 -0.90 -11.37
N LEU A 169 15.71 -0.39 -10.27
CA LEU A 169 17.12 -0.56 -9.93
C LEU A 169 17.26 -1.78 -9.06
N ASP A 170 18.17 -2.66 -9.48
CA ASP A 170 18.25 -4.04 -9.02
C ASP A 170 18.60 -4.22 -7.53
N LEU A 171 18.82 -3.15 -6.75
CA LEU A 171 19.43 -3.27 -5.41
C LEU A 171 19.06 -2.10 -4.46
N VAL A 172 17.78 -1.87 -4.16
CA VAL A 172 17.45 -1.03 -2.99
C VAL A 172 16.87 -1.89 -1.88
N GLU A 173 17.70 -2.14 -0.87
CA GLU A 173 17.31 -2.82 0.36
C GLU A 173 17.00 -1.81 1.46
N VAL A 174 15.94 -2.06 2.21
CA VAL A 174 15.45 -1.26 3.33
C VAL A 174 15.62 -2.16 4.54
N PRO A 175 16.68 -1.96 5.34
CA PRO A 175 16.98 -2.87 6.43
C PRO A 175 15.79 -3.00 7.37
N VAL A 176 15.36 -4.23 7.63
CA VAL A 176 14.27 -4.51 8.58
C VAL A 176 14.61 -3.95 9.96
N SER A 177 15.88 -4.00 10.37
CA SER A 177 16.40 -3.37 11.60
C SER A 177 16.09 -1.88 11.69
N PHE A 178 16.15 -1.17 10.57
CA PHE A 178 15.83 0.25 10.51
C PHE A 178 14.35 0.51 10.79
N LEU A 179 13.45 -0.24 10.15
CA LEU A 179 12.01 -0.11 10.35
C LEU A 179 11.61 -0.43 11.79
N GLN A 180 12.21 -1.47 12.38
CA GLN A 180 11.95 -1.90 13.75
C GLN A 180 12.46 -0.89 14.79
N ASN A 181 13.73 -0.51 14.71
CA ASN A 181 14.40 0.15 15.83
C ASN A 181 14.34 1.68 15.74
N HIS A 182 14.16 2.22 14.53
CA HIS A 182 14.32 3.66 14.29
C HIS A 182 13.02 4.36 13.88
N CYS A 183 12.01 3.62 13.44
CA CYS A 183 10.80 4.18 12.84
C CYS A 183 9.50 3.89 13.63
N PRO A 184 9.41 4.13 14.95
CA PRO A 184 8.25 3.73 15.75
C PRO A 184 6.95 4.46 15.38
N GLN A 185 7.05 5.63 14.75
CA GLN A 185 5.90 6.44 14.33
C GLN A 185 5.49 6.22 12.87
N LEU A 186 6.12 5.28 12.17
CA LEU A 186 5.86 5.05 10.75
C LEU A 186 4.43 4.55 10.55
N GLN A 187 3.71 5.18 9.62
CA GLN A 187 2.32 4.89 9.27
C GLN A 187 2.17 4.55 7.79
N GLU A 188 3.08 5.03 6.95
CA GLU A 188 3.04 4.83 5.51
C GLU A 188 4.42 4.39 5.00
N ILE A 189 4.44 3.31 4.22
CA ILE A 189 5.66 2.82 3.59
C ILE A 189 5.43 2.47 2.12
N TRP A 190 6.30 2.98 1.26
CA TRP A 190 6.32 2.65 -0.16
C TRP A 190 7.74 2.19 -0.49
N MET A 191 7.92 0.91 -0.79
CA MET A 191 9.26 0.30 -0.88
C MET A 191 9.25 -0.94 -1.79
N PRO A 192 10.42 -1.39 -2.28
CA PRO A 192 10.49 -2.62 -3.03
C PRO A 192 10.26 -3.81 -2.08
N ALA A 193 9.58 -4.85 -2.56
CA ALA A 193 9.57 -6.16 -1.92
C ALA A 193 10.98 -6.75 -2.04
N GLN A 194 11.59 -7.12 -0.91
CA GLN A 194 13.01 -7.52 -0.85
C GLN A 194 13.18 -9.01 -0.66
N ALA A 195 12.28 -9.62 0.09
CA ALA A 195 12.31 -11.02 0.39
C ALA A 195 10.89 -11.53 0.63
N VAL A 196 10.75 -12.86 0.65
CA VAL A 196 9.48 -13.52 0.94
C VAL A 196 8.97 -13.28 2.37
N ASP A 197 9.79 -12.66 3.23
CA ASP A 197 9.54 -12.44 4.65
C ASP A 197 9.72 -10.97 5.10
N THR A 198 9.55 -10.02 4.18
CA THR A 198 9.76 -8.57 4.41
C THR A 198 9.11 -8.03 5.70
N PHE A 199 7.88 -8.45 6.03
CA PHE A 199 7.14 -8.00 7.22
C PHE A 199 6.95 -9.07 8.29
N ARG A 200 7.59 -10.22 8.12
CA ARG A 200 7.43 -11.39 8.99
C ARG A 200 7.77 -11.11 10.45
N TRP A 201 8.70 -10.18 10.68
CA TRP A 201 9.12 -9.73 12.00
C TRP A 201 8.03 -9.01 12.80
N ALA A 202 7.02 -8.44 12.12
CA ALA A 202 5.91 -7.73 12.76
C ALA A 202 4.69 -8.63 12.97
N ILE A 203 4.76 -9.91 12.58
CA ILE A 203 3.66 -10.86 12.75
C ILE A 203 3.63 -11.34 14.20
N ASP A 204 2.54 -11.04 14.89
CA ASP A 204 2.25 -11.57 16.20
C ASP A 204 1.77 -13.05 16.07
N LEU A 205 2.64 -13.95 16.51
CA LEU A 205 2.44 -15.40 16.36
C LEU A 205 1.37 -15.97 17.27
N GLU A 206 1.05 -15.28 18.37
CA GLU A 206 0.02 -15.70 19.33
C GLU A 206 -1.38 -15.42 18.81
N ARG A 207 -1.52 -14.55 17.80
CA ARG A 207 -2.82 -14.24 17.21
C ARG A 207 -3.41 -15.45 16.49
N PRO A 208 -4.68 -15.79 16.77
CA PRO A 208 -5.35 -16.87 16.08
C PRO A 208 -5.42 -16.55 14.60
N ILE A 209 -5.08 -17.55 13.81
CA ILE A 209 -5.20 -17.49 12.36
C ILE A 209 -6.56 -18.07 11.99
N GLY A 210 -7.18 -17.55 10.93
CA GLY A 210 -8.44 -18.09 10.43
C GLY A 210 -8.33 -19.59 10.13
N PRO A 211 -9.46 -20.33 10.08
CA PRO A 211 -9.46 -21.78 9.87
C PRO A 211 -8.88 -22.23 8.51
N PHE A 212 -8.68 -21.30 7.56
CA PHE A 212 -8.27 -21.58 6.18
C PHE A 212 -6.89 -20.99 5.86
N VAL A 213 -5.86 -21.49 6.55
CA VAL A 213 -4.48 -21.04 6.34
C VAL A 213 -3.72 -22.17 5.67
N SER A 214 -3.10 -21.87 4.53
CA SER A 214 -2.33 -22.88 3.81
C SER A 214 -1.19 -23.44 4.67
N GLU A 215 -0.89 -24.73 4.52
CA GLU A 215 0.20 -25.38 5.26
C GLU A 215 1.54 -24.67 5.01
N ALA A 216 1.78 -24.20 3.79
CA ALA A 216 2.95 -23.39 3.45
C ALA A 216 3.04 -22.12 4.29
N ARG A 217 1.91 -21.45 4.54
CA ARG A 217 1.85 -20.22 5.34
C ARG A 217 2.01 -20.50 6.85
N LEU A 218 1.45 -21.60 7.35
CA LEU A 218 1.73 -22.08 8.71
C LEU A 218 3.21 -22.39 8.89
N LYS A 219 3.83 -23.10 7.95
CA LYS A 219 5.28 -23.37 7.94
C LYS A 219 6.09 -22.08 7.90
N ARG A 220 5.66 -21.08 7.14
CA ARG A 220 6.28 -19.74 7.16
C ARG A 220 6.13 -19.05 8.51
N ARG A 221 4.98 -19.10 9.19
CA ARG A 221 4.88 -18.55 10.56
C ARG A 221 5.79 -19.30 11.53
N GLN A 222 5.89 -20.62 11.42
CA GLN A 222 6.72 -21.47 12.28
C GLN A 222 8.23 -21.27 12.06
N GLY A 223 8.69 -21.04 10.82
CA GLY A 223 10.12 -20.86 10.57
C GLY A 223 10.75 -19.65 11.31
N ILE A 224 9.93 -18.71 11.82
CA ILE A 224 10.38 -17.58 12.66
C ILE A 224 10.93 -18.11 13.98
N GLN A 225 10.26 -19.11 14.56
CA GLN A 225 10.67 -19.70 15.84
C GLN A 225 12.03 -20.41 15.70
N ALA A 226 12.28 -21.08 14.57
CA ALA A 226 13.55 -21.76 14.32
C ALA A 226 14.74 -20.78 14.14
N VAL A 227 14.53 -19.64 13.47
CA VAL A 227 15.57 -18.62 13.27
C VAL A 227 15.87 -17.87 14.57
N ASN A 228 14.83 -17.48 15.32
CA ASN A 228 14.98 -16.78 16.60
C ASN A 228 15.61 -17.69 17.69
N SER A 229 15.41 -19.01 17.61
CA SER A 229 16.07 -19.97 18.51
C SER A 229 17.56 -20.14 18.18
N ARG A 230 17.96 -20.00 16.91
CA ARG A 230 19.36 -20.12 16.47
C ARG A 230 20.19 -18.85 16.69
N SER A 231 19.60 -17.66 16.56
CA SER A 231 20.33 -16.39 16.76
C SER A 231 20.86 -16.22 18.19
N ASN A 232 20.19 -16.84 19.18
CA ASN A 232 20.67 -16.86 20.57
C ASN A 232 21.78 -17.90 20.85
N LEU A 233 22.00 -18.88 19.96
CA LEU A 233 23.08 -19.88 20.08
C LEU A 233 24.30 -19.56 19.21
N ALA A 234 24.17 -18.68 18.21
CA ALA A 234 25.21 -18.41 17.22
C ALA A 234 26.28 -17.39 17.65
N THR A 235 26.24 -16.85 18.87
CA THR A 235 27.32 -15.97 19.38
C THR A 235 28.60 -16.73 19.80
N THR A 236 28.68 -18.05 19.58
CA THR A 236 29.85 -18.87 19.97
C THR A 236 30.45 -19.76 18.88
N ALA A 237 30.03 -19.68 17.61
CA ALA A 237 30.65 -20.49 16.56
C ALA A 237 30.79 -19.70 15.25
N VAL A 238 32.03 -19.30 14.96
CA VAL A 238 32.49 -18.83 13.66
C VAL A 238 32.94 -20.05 12.84
N ASP A 239 32.75 -19.99 11.52
CA ASP A 239 33.12 -20.95 10.46
C ASP A 239 32.07 -22.02 10.10
N ASP A 240 31.24 -21.70 9.08
CA ASP A 240 30.92 -22.52 7.90
C ASP A 240 29.59 -22.09 7.24
N THR A 241 29.64 -21.08 6.37
CA THR A 241 28.47 -20.49 5.68
C THR A 241 28.24 -21.00 4.25
N ALA A 242 28.69 -22.21 3.89
CA ALA A 242 28.58 -22.72 2.52
C ALA A 242 27.43 -23.73 2.26
N ALA A 243 26.69 -24.19 3.28
CA ALA A 243 25.78 -25.34 3.15
C ALA A 243 24.27 -25.04 3.22
N ILE A 244 23.85 -23.77 3.34
CA ILE A 244 22.44 -23.44 3.64
C ILE A 244 21.57 -23.25 2.39
N THR A 245 22.17 -23.15 1.19
CA THR A 245 21.41 -22.81 -0.03
C THR A 245 20.84 -24.02 -0.80
N GLU A 246 21.19 -25.27 -0.46
CA GLU A 246 20.71 -26.47 -1.18
C GLU A 246 19.55 -27.23 -0.50
N ALA A 247 19.10 -26.84 0.69
CA ALA A 247 18.09 -27.60 1.45
C ALA A 247 16.62 -27.34 1.06
N PHE A 248 16.35 -26.61 -0.03
CA PHE A 248 14.98 -26.30 -0.50
C PHE A 248 14.56 -27.04 -1.79
N GLY A 249 15.31 -28.07 -2.21
CA GLY A 249 14.98 -28.91 -3.36
C GLY A 249 14.01 -30.06 -3.03
N GLU A 250 12.89 -30.09 -3.76
CA GLU A 250 12.02 -31.24 -4.05
C GLU A 250 11.34 -31.96 -2.86
N ILE A 251 10.12 -31.54 -2.52
CA ILE A 251 9.17 -32.34 -1.73
C ILE A 251 8.14 -32.97 -2.67
N ASN A 252 8.23 -34.29 -2.78
CA ASN A 252 7.30 -35.14 -3.54
C ASN A 252 5.99 -35.31 -2.73
N ILE A 253 4.87 -34.80 -3.25
CA ILE A 253 3.57 -34.81 -2.57
C ILE A 253 2.77 -36.05 -3.01
N GLY A 254 2.64 -37.04 -2.13
CA GLY A 254 1.88 -38.27 -2.38
C GLY A 254 1.23 -38.83 -1.11
N HIS A 255 -0.07 -38.55 -0.96
CA HIS A 255 -1.10 -39.35 -0.27
C HIS A 255 -0.82 -39.81 1.18
N ASN A 256 -1.13 -38.93 2.16
CA ASN A 256 -1.67 -39.27 3.49
C ASN A 256 -1.92 -37.96 4.28
N HIS A 257 -3.01 -37.24 3.96
CA HIS A 257 -3.16 -35.84 4.39
C HIS A 257 -3.94 -35.61 5.70
N ASP A 258 -4.71 -36.59 6.20
CA ASP A 258 -5.67 -36.32 7.30
C ASP A 258 -5.21 -36.78 8.70
N ALA A 259 -4.31 -37.76 8.79
CA ALA A 259 -3.80 -38.25 10.08
C ALA A 259 -2.49 -37.57 10.53
N LEU A 260 -1.71 -37.04 9.58
CA LEU A 260 -0.43 -36.38 9.85
C LEU A 260 -0.65 -35.00 10.49
N THR A 261 -1.73 -34.31 10.13
CA THR A 261 -2.08 -32.96 10.60
C THR A 261 -2.38 -32.91 12.09
N ALA A 262 -3.06 -33.93 12.65
CA ALA A 262 -3.42 -33.96 14.07
C ALA A 262 -2.22 -34.22 14.99
N ALA A 263 -1.36 -35.18 14.63
CA ALA A 263 -0.14 -35.47 15.39
C ALA A 263 0.87 -34.32 15.29
N GLN A 264 0.98 -33.70 14.11
CA GLN A 264 1.84 -32.54 13.89
C GLN A 264 1.31 -31.30 14.62
N GLN A 265 -0.01 -31.11 14.72
CA GLN A 265 -0.63 -30.08 15.58
C GLN A 265 -0.37 -30.34 17.08
N GLN A 266 -0.44 -31.59 17.55
CA GLN A 266 -0.20 -31.93 18.96
C GLN A 266 1.26 -31.72 19.37
N GLN A 267 2.20 -32.09 18.50
CA GLN A 267 3.62 -31.84 18.72
C GLN A 267 3.95 -30.33 18.63
N LEU A 268 3.20 -29.59 17.81
CA LEU A 268 3.24 -28.13 17.75
C LEU A 268 2.84 -27.47 19.08
N GLN A 269 1.74 -27.94 19.67
CA GLN A 269 1.22 -27.38 20.92
C GLN A 269 2.25 -27.55 22.05
N GLN A 270 2.95 -28.69 22.09
CA GLN A 270 3.99 -28.95 23.09
C GLN A 270 5.25 -28.09 22.92
N GLN A 271 5.60 -27.67 21.70
CA GLN A 271 6.73 -26.76 21.47
C GLN A 271 6.37 -25.31 21.81
N LEU A 272 5.10 -24.92 21.64
CA LEU A 272 4.60 -23.61 22.06
C LEU A 272 4.58 -23.47 23.59
N ASP A 273 4.25 -24.53 24.32
CA ASP A 273 4.19 -24.51 25.79
C ASP A 273 5.57 -24.41 26.49
N GLN A 274 6.68 -24.60 25.78
CA GLN A 274 8.04 -24.46 26.32
C GLN A 274 8.67 -23.07 26.11
N HIS A 275 8.01 -22.19 25.35
CA HIS A 275 8.47 -20.81 25.19
C HIS A 275 7.98 -19.96 26.35
N ASP A 276 8.89 -19.14 26.92
CA ASP A 276 8.63 -18.20 28.01
C ASP A 276 7.41 -17.31 27.66
N PRO A 277 6.22 -17.55 28.25
CA PRO A 277 4.98 -16.85 27.92
C PRO A 277 5.02 -15.37 28.36
N GLY A 278 6.13 -14.91 28.94
CA GLY A 278 6.34 -13.54 29.39
C GLY A 278 6.87 -12.56 28.35
N ARG A 279 7.31 -13.00 27.16
CA ARG A 279 7.72 -12.09 26.07
C ARG A 279 6.60 -11.85 25.07
N SER A 280 5.42 -11.46 25.57
CA SER A 280 4.44 -10.79 24.72
C SER A 280 5.09 -9.52 24.21
N ILE A 281 5.32 -9.44 22.90
CA ILE A 281 5.89 -8.24 22.32
C ILE A 281 4.85 -7.14 22.51
N GLU A 282 5.17 -6.15 23.34
CA GLU A 282 4.26 -5.04 23.59
C GLU A 282 3.93 -4.40 22.24
N ALA A 283 2.64 -4.36 21.88
CA ALA A 283 2.17 -3.85 20.58
C ALA A 283 2.65 -2.41 20.25
N ASN A 284 3.19 -1.70 21.24
CA ASN A 284 3.77 -0.37 21.11
C ASN A 284 5.23 -0.35 20.62
N GLN A 285 5.90 -1.51 20.50
CA GLN A 285 7.31 -1.58 20.10
C GLN A 285 7.51 -1.50 18.59
N PHE A 286 6.47 -1.76 17.78
CA PHE A 286 6.58 -1.77 16.32
C PHE A 286 5.75 -0.67 15.66
N PRO A 287 6.17 -0.19 14.48
CA PRO A 287 5.38 0.76 13.71
C PRO A 287 3.99 0.19 13.38
N GLN A 288 2.98 1.02 13.60
CA GLN A 288 1.58 0.70 13.32
C GLN A 288 1.22 1.18 11.91
N LEU A 289 1.70 0.44 10.90
CA LEU A 289 1.51 0.80 9.50
C LEU A 289 0.02 0.81 9.12
N GLN A 290 -0.38 1.87 8.42
CA GLN A 290 -1.73 2.08 7.89
C GLN A 290 -1.75 1.98 6.37
N ARG A 291 -0.66 2.36 5.70
CA ARG A 291 -0.57 2.32 4.24
C ARG A 291 0.69 1.60 3.82
N VAL A 292 0.53 0.47 3.15
CA VAL A 292 1.65 -0.33 2.66
C VAL A 292 1.54 -0.42 1.15
N ARG A 293 2.55 0.10 0.44
CA ARG A 293 2.68 -0.02 -1.01
C ARG A 293 3.97 -0.72 -1.36
N LEU A 294 3.87 -1.88 -1.98
CA LEU A 294 5.02 -2.67 -2.37
C LEU A 294 5.09 -2.77 -3.88
N TYR A 295 6.30 -2.91 -4.39
CA TYR A 295 6.53 -3.24 -5.79
C TYR A 295 7.69 -4.22 -5.90
N GLY A 296 7.69 -5.08 -6.90
CA GLY A 296 8.72 -6.11 -6.99
C GLY A 296 8.27 -7.33 -7.78
N SER A 297 9.13 -8.35 -7.76
CA SER A 297 8.85 -9.61 -8.42
C SER A 297 7.63 -10.29 -7.78
N PRO A 298 6.76 -11.00 -8.53
CA PRO A 298 5.61 -11.69 -7.96
C PRO A 298 5.97 -12.63 -6.80
N GLN A 299 7.15 -13.24 -6.85
CA GLN A 299 7.64 -14.20 -5.87
C GLN A 299 7.88 -13.55 -4.50
N GLU A 300 8.42 -12.34 -4.46
CA GLU A 300 8.65 -11.62 -3.19
C GLU A 300 7.43 -10.78 -2.82
N LEU A 301 6.80 -10.15 -3.82
CA LEU A 301 5.70 -9.21 -3.66
C LEU A 301 4.48 -9.87 -3.02
N VAL A 302 4.02 -11.02 -3.55
CA VAL A 302 2.81 -11.68 -3.04
C VAL A 302 2.97 -12.05 -1.57
N PHE A 303 4.10 -12.65 -1.20
CA PHE A 303 4.34 -13.03 0.19
C PHE A 303 4.55 -11.82 1.10
N SER A 304 5.20 -10.77 0.62
CA SER A 304 5.35 -9.53 1.40
C SER A 304 4.02 -8.81 1.63
N LEU A 305 3.11 -8.82 0.65
CA LEU A 305 1.76 -8.26 0.81
C LEU A 305 0.94 -9.08 1.80
N GLU A 306 1.04 -10.41 1.72
CA GLU A 306 0.41 -11.33 2.66
C GLU A 306 0.91 -11.15 4.09
N ASP A 307 2.22 -10.97 4.27
CA ASP A 307 2.82 -10.72 5.59
C ASP A 307 2.44 -9.34 6.12
N ALA A 308 2.41 -8.31 5.27
CA ALA A 308 1.96 -6.97 5.66
C ALA A 308 0.50 -6.98 6.11
N ALA A 309 -0.36 -7.72 5.41
CA ALA A 309 -1.76 -7.87 5.82
C ALA A 309 -1.90 -8.55 7.18
N ASP A 310 -1.00 -9.48 7.57
CA ASP A 310 -1.06 -10.19 8.87
C ASP A 310 -0.55 -9.28 9.97
N ALA A 311 0.66 -8.75 9.76
CA ALA A 311 1.38 -7.90 10.69
C ALA A 311 0.57 -6.67 11.11
N PHE A 312 -0.11 -6.03 10.15
CA PHE A 312 -0.79 -4.74 10.37
C PHE A 312 -2.31 -4.85 10.32
N ARG A 313 -2.88 -6.05 10.52
CA ARG A 313 -4.31 -6.33 10.32
C ARG A 313 -5.27 -5.31 10.98
N ASP A 314 -4.92 -4.80 12.16
CA ASP A 314 -5.78 -3.92 12.97
C ASP A 314 -5.66 -2.45 12.57
N THR A 315 -4.60 -2.08 11.84
CA THR A 315 -4.26 -0.69 11.49
C THR A 315 -4.23 -0.42 10.00
N LEU A 316 -4.12 -1.46 9.17
CA LEU A 316 -4.01 -1.35 7.73
C LEU A 316 -5.28 -0.77 7.10
N VAL A 317 -5.14 0.41 6.50
CA VAL A 317 -6.17 1.17 5.79
C VAL A 317 -6.03 0.98 4.28
N GLU A 318 -4.80 0.84 3.80
CA GLU A 318 -4.47 0.68 2.39
C GLU A 318 -3.38 -0.37 2.18
N LEU A 319 -3.64 -1.28 1.25
CA LEU A 319 -2.68 -2.26 0.76
C LEU A 319 -2.56 -2.13 -0.76
N ALA A 320 -1.35 -1.88 -1.25
CA ALA A 320 -1.08 -1.80 -2.68
C ALA A 320 0.13 -2.63 -3.08
N GLY A 321 0.05 -3.25 -4.25
CA GLY A 321 1.09 -4.10 -4.83
C GLY A 321 1.24 -3.86 -6.31
N SER A 322 2.46 -3.59 -6.79
CA SER A 322 2.74 -3.39 -8.22
C SER A 322 3.86 -4.31 -8.68
N GLU A 323 3.59 -5.20 -9.63
CA GLU A 323 4.65 -6.02 -10.24
C GLU A 323 5.64 -5.13 -10.99
N ASP A 324 6.94 -5.40 -10.84
CA ASP A 324 7.98 -4.72 -11.61
C ASP A 324 8.50 -5.56 -12.78
N GLY A 325 8.02 -5.27 -13.98
CA GLY A 325 8.60 -5.84 -15.20
C GLY A 325 8.16 -7.26 -15.50
N PHE A 326 8.98 -7.98 -16.26
CA PHE A 326 8.61 -9.26 -16.84
C PHE A 326 9.24 -10.43 -16.07
N SER A 327 8.53 -10.98 -15.09
CA SER A 327 8.73 -12.37 -14.65
C SER A 327 8.47 -13.36 -15.79
N ARG A 328 9.50 -14.14 -16.14
CA ARG A 328 9.51 -15.21 -17.17
C ARG A 328 8.93 -16.55 -16.67
N ARG A 329 8.55 -16.65 -15.40
CA ARG A 329 8.26 -17.94 -14.76
C ARG A 329 6.85 -18.42 -15.05
N ASP A 330 6.73 -19.74 -15.15
CA ASP A 330 5.50 -20.46 -15.51
C ASP A 330 4.47 -20.51 -14.36
N GLU A 331 4.87 -20.23 -13.12
CA GLU A 331 4.01 -20.30 -11.94
C GLU A 331 4.07 -19.03 -11.09
N TYR A 332 2.92 -18.37 -10.95
CA TYR A 332 2.74 -17.24 -10.03
C TYR A 332 2.19 -17.76 -8.69
N PRO A 333 2.68 -17.24 -7.56
CA PRO A 333 2.07 -17.55 -6.27
C PRO A 333 0.63 -17.01 -6.23
N ARG A 334 -0.31 -17.85 -5.79
CA ARG A 334 -1.69 -17.42 -5.51
C ARG A 334 -1.70 -16.54 -4.26
N MET A 335 -2.22 -15.33 -4.38
CA MET A 335 -2.36 -14.40 -3.26
C MET A 335 -3.71 -14.61 -2.58
N SER A 336 -3.72 -14.74 -1.25
CA SER A 336 -4.96 -14.87 -0.46
C SER A 336 -4.87 -14.18 0.91
N ILE A 337 -5.98 -13.58 1.33
CA ILE A 337 -6.15 -12.97 2.64
C ILE A 337 -7.21 -13.78 3.39
N SER A 338 -6.84 -14.42 4.49
CA SER A 338 -7.71 -15.34 5.24
C SER A 338 -8.00 -14.89 6.68
N TRP A 339 -7.86 -13.59 6.95
CA TRP A 339 -8.16 -12.98 8.25
C TRP A 339 -8.82 -11.62 8.07
N SER A 340 -9.56 -11.22 9.10
CA SER A 340 -10.26 -9.94 9.09
C SER A 340 -9.28 -8.76 9.00
N LEU A 341 -9.54 -7.88 8.04
CA LEU A 341 -8.91 -6.58 7.86
C LEU A 341 -9.95 -5.48 8.10
N PRO A 342 -10.35 -5.23 9.36
CA PRO A 342 -11.49 -4.39 9.68
C PRO A 342 -11.29 -2.92 9.29
N ARG A 343 -10.06 -2.46 9.06
CA ARG A 343 -9.78 -1.07 8.67
C ARG A 343 -9.43 -0.89 7.20
N LEU A 344 -9.26 -1.98 6.44
CA LEU A 344 -8.84 -1.88 5.05
C LEU A 344 -9.96 -1.26 4.21
N THR A 345 -9.71 -0.06 3.69
CA THR A 345 -10.63 0.68 2.83
C THR A 345 -10.22 0.68 1.37
N ARG A 346 -8.93 0.43 1.07
CA ARG A 346 -8.37 0.47 -0.28
C ARG A 346 -7.45 -0.72 -0.55
N LEU A 347 -7.72 -1.43 -1.64
CA LEU A 347 -6.86 -2.47 -2.20
C LEU A 347 -6.51 -2.11 -3.64
N ASP A 348 -5.21 -2.00 -3.96
CA ASP A 348 -4.72 -1.60 -5.28
C ASP A 348 -3.61 -2.55 -5.76
N LEU A 349 -3.98 -3.55 -6.55
CA LEU A 349 -3.06 -4.57 -7.07
C LEU A 349 -2.90 -4.39 -8.57
N THR A 350 -1.67 -4.31 -9.04
CA THR A 350 -1.30 -4.09 -10.45
C THR A 350 -0.20 -5.06 -10.85
N GLY A 351 -0.38 -5.79 -11.94
CA GLY A 351 0.58 -6.78 -12.43
C GLY A 351 -0.08 -8.09 -12.87
N ARG A 352 0.70 -9.06 -13.32
CA ARG A 352 0.20 -10.37 -13.76
C ARG A 352 -0.16 -11.29 -12.61
N PHE A 353 0.49 -11.14 -11.45
CA PHE A 353 0.14 -11.89 -10.24
C PHE A 353 -1.31 -11.67 -9.79
N VAL A 354 -1.92 -10.54 -10.16
CA VAL A 354 -3.30 -10.19 -9.85
C VAL A 354 -4.30 -11.19 -10.43
N PHE A 355 -3.97 -11.84 -11.55
CA PHE A 355 -4.77 -12.92 -12.11
C PHE A 355 -4.93 -14.11 -11.14
N PHE A 356 -3.95 -14.29 -10.24
CA PHE A 356 -3.92 -15.35 -9.23
C PHE A 356 -4.37 -14.85 -7.86
N PHE A 357 -5.01 -13.68 -7.78
CA PHE A 357 -5.59 -13.18 -6.54
C PHE A 357 -6.93 -13.86 -6.25
N ASP A 358 -7.08 -14.41 -5.06
CA ASP A 358 -8.32 -15.07 -4.63
C ASP A 358 -9.40 -14.03 -4.26
N LEU A 359 -10.36 -13.78 -5.15
CA LEU A 359 -11.42 -12.79 -4.91
C LEU A 359 -12.24 -13.03 -3.63
N LYS A 360 -12.42 -14.29 -3.21
CA LYS A 360 -13.12 -14.64 -1.95
C LYS A 360 -12.44 -14.06 -0.71
N SER A 361 -11.14 -13.79 -0.79
CA SER A 361 -10.38 -13.13 0.27
C SER A 361 -10.89 -11.72 0.60
N LEU A 362 -11.66 -11.08 -0.30
CA LEU A 362 -12.26 -9.77 -0.06
C LEU A 362 -13.36 -9.78 1.00
N GLU A 363 -13.97 -10.93 1.30
CA GLU A 363 -14.98 -11.06 2.37
C GLU A 363 -14.40 -10.72 3.76
N TYR A 364 -13.09 -10.87 3.93
CA TYR A 364 -12.43 -10.54 5.17
C TYR A 364 -12.15 -9.03 5.35
N ALA A 365 -12.43 -8.20 4.34
CA ALA A 365 -12.29 -6.74 4.39
C ALA A 365 -13.66 -6.06 4.31
N PRO A 366 -14.47 -6.08 5.39
CA PRO A 366 -15.87 -5.62 5.34
C PRO A 366 -16.03 -4.12 5.07
N ASN A 367 -15.00 -3.32 5.35
CA ASN A 367 -14.99 -1.87 5.18
C ASN A 367 -14.29 -1.42 3.88
N LEU A 368 -14.03 -2.35 2.96
CA LEU A 368 -13.40 -2.05 1.69
C LEU A 368 -14.32 -1.16 0.84
N ARG A 369 -13.76 -0.06 0.33
CA ARG A 369 -14.48 0.93 -0.49
C ARG A 369 -13.92 1.03 -1.90
N VAL A 370 -12.61 0.87 -2.04
CA VAL A 370 -11.89 0.98 -3.31
C VAL A 370 -11.19 -0.33 -3.59
N VAL A 371 -11.54 -0.96 -4.71
CA VAL A 371 -10.85 -2.13 -5.25
C VAL A 371 -10.35 -1.80 -6.63
N LYS A 372 -9.04 -1.87 -6.81
CA LYS A 372 -8.39 -1.75 -8.10
C LYS A 372 -7.54 -2.97 -8.35
N LEU A 373 -7.91 -3.76 -9.35
CA LEU A 373 -7.23 -4.98 -9.76
C LEU A 373 -6.88 -4.87 -11.25
N VAL A 374 -5.60 -4.67 -11.54
CA VAL A 374 -5.08 -4.41 -12.89
C VAL A 374 -4.19 -5.55 -13.33
N VAL A 375 -4.63 -6.33 -14.32
CA VAL A 375 -3.85 -7.40 -14.92
C VAL A 375 -3.06 -6.84 -16.10
N GLU A 376 -1.79 -6.51 -15.85
CA GLU A 376 -0.88 -5.96 -16.87
C GLU A 376 -0.39 -7.06 -17.83
N SER A 377 -1.18 -7.47 -18.82
CA SER A 377 -0.65 -8.16 -20.01
C SER A 377 -1.70 -8.42 -21.10
N ASN A 378 -1.26 -8.37 -22.37
CA ASN A 378 -1.90 -9.05 -23.51
C ASN A 378 -1.48 -10.53 -23.61
N ILE A 379 -0.83 -11.07 -22.58
CA ILE A 379 -0.55 -12.49 -22.49
C ILE A 379 -1.91 -13.09 -22.16
N LEU A 380 -2.72 -13.29 -23.20
CA LEU A 380 -3.66 -14.40 -23.21
C LEU A 380 -2.79 -15.58 -22.74
N PRO A 381 -3.04 -16.17 -21.55
CA PRO A 381 -2.32 -17.36 -21.14
C PRO A 381 -2.34 -18.26 -22.36
N ASN A 382 -1.18 -18.65 -22.87
CA ASN A 382 -1.08 -19.31 -24.17
C ASN A 382 -2.05 -20.49 -24.09
N TYR A 383 -3.26 -20.35 -24.67
CA TYR A 383 -4.39 -21.25 -24.46
C TYR A 383 -4.13 -22.49 -25.32
N GLY A 384 -2.97 -23.12 -25.13
CA GLY A 384 -2.84 -24.54 -25.37
C GLY A 384 -3.96 -25.19 -24.58
N SER A 385 -4.74 -26.00 -25.28
CA SER A 385 -6.01 -26.65 -24.90
C SER A 385 -6.07 -27.37 -23.53
N LYS A 386 -5.02 -27.31 -22.71
CA LYS A 386 -4.94 -27.92 -21.38
C LYS A 386 -5.15 -26.94 -20.21
N TRP A 387 -4.91 -25.64 -20.39
CA TRP A 387 -5.06 -24.67 -19.29
C TRP A 387 -6.49 -24.15 -19.11
N GLY A 388 -7.36 -24.31 -20.12
CA GLY A 388 -8.75 -23.86 -20.08
C GLY A 388 -9.65 -24.63 -19.12
N GLU A 389 -9.20 -25.79 -18.60
CA GLU A 389 -10.00 -26.62 -17.68
C GLU A 389 -9.65 -26.41 -16.20
N GLN A 390 -8.54 -25.73 -15.86
CA GLN A 390 -8.05 -25.67 -14.48
C GLN A 390 -8.28 -24.33 -13.76
N TYR A 391 -8.56 -23.25 -14.48
CA TYR A 391 -8.83 -21.97 -13.85
C TYR A 391 -10.32 -21.77 -13.67
N GLU A 392 -10.77 -21.82 -12.41
CA GLU A 392 -12.11 -21.40 -12.05
C GLU A 392 -12.32 -19.95 -12.50
N THR A 393 -13.40 -19.72 -13.23
CA THR A 393 -13.83 -18.36 -13.57
C THR A 393 -13.94 -17.53 -12.29
N PRO A 394 -13.41 -16.29 -12.25
CA PRO A 394 -13.47 -15.46 -11.05
C PRO A 394 -14.91 -15.31 -10.55
N ASP A 395 -15.14 -15.57 -9.27
CA ASP A 395 -16.46 -15.43 -8.66
C ASP A 395 -16.72 -13.95 -8.30
N PHE A 396 -17.32 -13.21 -9.23
CA PHE A 396 -17.69 -11.82 -9.03
C PHE A 396 -18.83 -11.62 -8.03
N SER A 397 -19.49 -12.68 -7.56
CA SER A 397 -20.59 -12.55 -6.59
C SER A 397 -20.11 -12.04 -5.24
N VAL A 398 -18.80 -12.17 -4.93
CA VAL A 398 -18.19 -11.63 -3.70
C VAL A 398 -18.45 -10.14 -3.53
N PHE A 399 -18.49 -9.38 -4.63
CA PHE A 399 -18.67 -7.93 -4.60
C PHE A 399 -20.10 -7.52 -4.22
N THR A 400 -21.09 -8.41 -4.36
CA THR A 400 -22.51 -8.06 -4.17
C THR A 400 -22.85 -7.65 -2.73
N GLY A 401 -22.17 -8.27 -1.75
CA GLY A 401 -22.33 -7.96 -0.34
C GLY A 401 -21.49 -6.78 0.14
N MET A 402 -20.62 -6.23 -0.70
CA MET A 402 -19.65 -5.21 -0.30
C MET A 402 -20.21 -3.79 -0.47
N MET A 403 -19.68 -2.86 0.33
CA MET A 403 -20.02 -1.43 0.29
C MET A 403 -19.01 -0.64 -0.58
N LEU A 404 -18.70 -1.15 -1.78
CA LEU A 404 -17.71 -0.53 -2.65
C LEU A 404 -18.24 0.78 -3.25
N GLU A 405 -17.38 1.79 -3.25
CA GLU A 405 -17.57 3.08 -3.91
C GLU A 405 -16.89 3.06 -5.29
N GLU A 406 -15.78 2.34 -5.43
CA GLU A 406 -15.00 2.25 -6.66
C GLU A 406 -14.54 0.81 -6.92
N LEU A 407 -14.82 0.32 -8.13
CA LEU A 407 -14.38 -0.99 -8.60
C LEU A 407 -13.71 -0.85 -9.97
N GLN A 408 -12.41 -1.11 -10.02
CA GLN A 408 -11.63 -1.16 -11.26
C GLN A 408 -11.14 -2.58 -11.51
N LEU A 409 -11.59 -3.17 -12.61
CA LEU A 409 -11.18 -4.49 -13.09
C LEU A 409 -10.57 -4.33 -14.47
N LEU A 410 -9.25 -4.09 -14.49
CA LEU A 410 -8.50 -3.77 -15.70
C LEU A 410 -7.68 -4.98 -16.18
N GLY A 411 -7.48 -5.06 -17.50
CA GLY A 411 -6.91 -6.22 -18.19
C GLY A 411 -7.97 -7.16 -18.80
N ALA A 412 -7.71 -7.61 -20.03
CA ALA A 412 -8.61 -8.48 -20.79
C ALA A 412 -8.87 -9.85 -20.15
N CYS A 413 -8.00 -10.28 -19.23
CA CYS A 413 -8.03 -11.61 -18.61
C CYS A 413 -9.15 -11.77 -17.57
N TRP A 414 -9.81 -10.69 -17.12
CA TRP A 414 -10.92 -10.82 -16.19
C TRP A 414 -12.13 -11.55 -16.77
N GLY A 415 -12.24 -11.64 -18.10
CA GLY A 415 -13.33 -12.37 -18.75
C GLY A 415 -14.71 -11.82 -18.40
N ILE A 416 -14.83 -10.51 -18.15
CA ILE A 416 -16.09 -9.89 -17.76
C ILE A 416 -17.06 -9.98 -18.94
N ASP A 417 -18.00 -10.90 -18.84
CA ASP A 417 -19.11 -11.12 -19.76
C ASP A 417 -20.44 -10.64 -19.13
N ASP A 418 -21.56 -10.93 -19.80
CA ASP A 418 -22.88 -10.58 -19.29
C ASP A 418 -23.20 -11.32 -17.98
N THR A 419 -22.71 -12.56 -17.81
CA THR A 419 -22.89 -13.36 -16.59
C THR A 419 -22.19 -12.71 -15.39
N ALA A 420 -20.96 -12.23 -15.56
CA ALA A 420 -20.20 -11.51 -14.56
C ALA A 420 -20.89 -10.20 -14.16
N LEU A 421 -21.41 -9.44 -15.13
CA LEU A 421 -22.19 -8.22 -14.84
C LEU A 421 -23.48 -8.54 -14.10
N GLU A 422 -24.16 -9.64 -14.43
CA GLU A 422 -25.34 -10.09 -13.69
C GLU A 422 -24.98 -10.49 -12.26
N ALA A 423 -23.90 -11.22 -12.07
CA ALA A 423 -23.37 -11.59 -10.76
C ALA A 423 -23.06 -10.35 -9.92
N LEU A 424 -22.40 -9.33 -10.46
CA LEU A 424 -22.15 -8.04 -9.77
C LEU A 424 -23.45 -7.35 -9.36
N THR A 425 -24.52 -7.52 -10.13
CA THR A 425 -25.83 -7.00 -9.75
C THR A 425 -26.57 -7.92 -8.77
N GLY A 426 -26.04 -9.03 -8.27
CA GLY A 426 -26.77 -9.93 -7.38
C GLY A 426 -27.69 -10.92 -8.10
N GLY A 427 -27.32 -11.33 -9.32
CA GLY A 427 -27.93 -12.45 -10.04
C GLY A 427 -28.92 -12.07 -11.15
N PRO A 428 -29.36 -13.07 -11.93
CA PRO A 428 -30.36 -12.87 -12.96
C PRO A 428 -31.62 -12.29 -12.31
N SER A 429 -32.04 -11.14 -12.82
CA SER A 429 -33.40 -10.70 -12.55
C SER A 429 -34.24 -11.73 -13.26
N LEU A 430 -34.91 -12.62 -12.52
CA LEU A 430 -36.01 -13.41 -13.07
C LEU A 430 -37.00 -12.37 -13.60
N ASN A 431 -36.89 -12.05 -14.90
CA ASN A 431 -37.85 -11.21 -15.56
C ASN A 431 -39.12 -12.04 -15.54
N ASN A 432 -40.12 -11.55 -14.81
CA ASN A 432 -41.45 -12.11 -14.61
C ASN A 432 -42.28 -12.19 -15.91
N ASP A 433 -41.67 -12.46 -17.06
CA ASP A 433 -42.39 -12.65 -18.33
C ASP A 433 -42.85 -14.11 -18.52
N SER A 434 -42.58 -15.00 -17.55
CA SER A 434 -43.22 -16.32 -17.45
C SER A 434 -44.24 -16.29 -16.30
N GLU A 435 -45.51 -16.08 -16.66
CA GLU A 435 -46.65 -15.89 -15.76
C GLU A 435 -47.09 -17.12 -14.94
N GLU A 436 -46.41 -18.26 -14.99
CA GLU A 436 -46.86 -19.47 -14.29
C GLU A 436 -46.04 -19.78 -13.03
N GLU A 437 -46.52 -19.15 -11.94
CA GLU A 437 -46.80 -19.75 -10.64
C GLU A 437 -45.96 -20.98 -10.22
N ASP A 438 -44.87 -20.74 -9.50
CA ASP A 438 -44.64 -21.48 -8.26
C ASP A 438 -43.95 -20.56 -7.23
N GLN A 439 -44.76 -20.10 -6.27
CA GLN A 439 -44.49 -19.02 -5.30
C GLN A 439 -43.51 -19.44 -4.18
N GLN A 440 -42.38 -20.06 -4.50
CA GLN A 440 -41.30 -20.13 -3.54
C GLN A 440 -40.62 -18.76 -3.51
N GLN A 441 -40.92 -17.98 -2.47
CA GLN A 441 -40.27 -16.72 -2.13
C GLN A 441 -38.75 -16.93 -2.05
N GLN A 442 -38.07 -16.83 -3.20
CA GLN A 442 -36.63 -16.66 -3.22
C GLN A 442 -36.35 -15.31 -2.58
N VAL A 443 -35.91 -15.37 -1.32
CA VAL A 443 -35.43 -14.23 -0.56
C VAL A 443 -34.31 -13.60 -1.37
N GLN A 444 -34.62 -12.51 -2.08
CA GLN A 444 -33.61 -11.74 -2.81
C GLN A 444 -32.57 -11.28 -1.80
N ARG A 445 -31.34 -11.79 -1.94
CA ARG A 445 -30.24 -11.33 -1.10
C ARG A 445 -30.01 -9.84 -1.37
N PRO A 446 -29.88 -9.00 -0.33
CA PRO A 446 -29.57 -7.59 -0.52
C PRO A 446 -28.24 -7.47 -1.27
N CYS A 447 -28.25 -6.76 -2.40
CA CYS A 447 -27.05 -6.43 -3.17
C CYS A 447 -26.65 -5.00 -2.83
N HIS A 448 -25.75 -4.85 -1.86
CA HIS A 448 -25.27 -3.55 -1.36
C HIS A 448 -24.56 -2.75 -2.45
N LEU A 449 -23.82 -3.43 -3.33
CA LEU A 449 -23.07 -2.81 -4.41
C LEU A 449 -23.93 -1.89 -5.31
N ARG A 450 -25.18 -2.27 -5.58
CA ARG A 450 -26.14 -1.46 -6.38
C ARG A 450 -26.38 -0.07 -5.82
N GLU A 451 -26.26 0.06 -4.50
CA GLU A 451 -26.56 1.26 -3.74
C GLU A 451 -25.31 2.01 -3.28
N THR A 452 -24.11 1.52 -3.58
CA THR A 452 -22.85 2.15 -3.13
C THR A 452 -21.90 2.47 -4.27
N LEU A 453 -21.90 1.69 -5.35
CA LEU A 453 -20.92 1.84 -6.43
C LEU A 453 -21.09 3.17 -7.15
N LEU A 454 -20.07 4.03 -7.08
CA LEU A 454 -20.01 5.35 -7.71
C LEU A 454 -19.21 5.31 -9.00
N SER A 455 -18.09 4.58 -9.00
CA SER A 455 -17.18 4.46 -10.14
C SER A 455 -16.94 3.01 -10.52
N PHE A 456 -17.05 2.71 -11.81
CA PHE A 456 -16.78 1.39 -12.37
C PHE A 456 -15.87 1.48 -13.58
N ASN A 457 -14.79 0.70 -13.60
CA ASN A 457 -13.84 0.68 -14.71
C ASN A 457 -13.65 -0.73 -15.25
N ILE A 458 -13.95 -0.90 -16.54
CA ILE A 458 -13.81 -2.15 -17.31
C ILE A 458 -13.16 -1.89 -18.68
N SER A 459 -12.26 -0.92 -18.76
CA SER A 459 -11.80 -0.40 -20.05
C SER A 459 -11.21 -1.46 -20.99
N ASP A 460 -10.67 -2.54 -20.43
CA ASP A 460 -9.95 -3.57 -21.19
C ASP A 460 -10.79 -4.85 -21.41
N SER A 461 -12.05 -4.88 -20.97
CA SER A 461 -12.93 -6.01 -21.29
C SER A 461 -13.32 -6.02 -22.77
N HIS A 462 -13.54 -7.21 -23.33
CA HIS A 462 -13.93 -7.41 -24.72
C HIS A 462 -15.17 -8.31 -24.88
N LEU A 463 -15.66 -8.91 -23.79
CA LEU A 463 -16.73 -9.93 -23.85
C LEU A 463 -18.13 -9.37 -23.54
N VAL A 464 -18.20 -8.21 -22.88
CA VAL A 464 -19.49 -7.61 -22.49
C VAL A 464 -20.33 -7.27 -23.72
N HIS A 465 -21.55 -7.79 -23.77
CA HIS A 465 -22.51 -7.39 -24.79
C HIS A 465 -23.19 -6.09 -24.40
N LYS A 466 -23.59 -5.33 -25.41
CA LYS A 466 -24.35 -4.07 -25.27
C LYS A 466 -25.54 -4.22 -24.32
N ALA A 467 -26.32 -5.31 -24.46
CA ALA A 467 -27.51 -5.55 -23.65
C ALA A 467 -27.17 -5.76 -22.16
N GLY A 468 -26.13 -6.54 -21.85
CA GLY A 468 -25.63 -6.76 -20.50
C GLY A 468 -25.19 -5.45 -19.84
N LEU A 469 -24.41 -4.62 -20.56
CA LEU A 469 -23.93 -3.34 -20.03
C LEU A 469 -25.07 -2.35 -19.74
N LYS A 470 -26.05 -2.23 -20.64
CA LYS A 470 -27.25 -1.41 -20.41
C LYS A 470 -28.02 -1.89 -19.17
N ARG A 471 -28.21 -3.21 -19.04
CA ARG A 471 -28.88 -3.82 -17.87
C ARG A 471 -28.13 -3.53 -16.57
N PHE A 472 -26.80 -3.64 -16.58
CA PHE A 472 -25.94 -3.32 -15.45
C PHE A 472 -26.10 -1.86 -15.01
N VAL A 473 -25.92 -0.92 -15.94
CA VAL A 473 -26.02 0.52 -15.66
C VAL A 473 -27.39 0.93 -15.12
N ARG A 474 -28.46 0.34 -15.68
CA ARG A 474 -29.83 0.56 -15.20
C ARG A 474 -30.03 0.08 -13.75
N LYS A 475 -29.40 -1.05 -13.37
CA LYS A 475 -29.51 -1.62 -12.02
C LYS A 475 -28.64 -0.89 -10.98
N MET A 476 -27.52 -0.29 -11.38
CA MET A 476 -26.60 0.43 -10.49
C MET A 476 -27.08 1.85 -10.24
N ARG A 477 -27.81 2.09 -9.14
CA ARG A 477 -28.55 3.34 -8.90
C ARG A 477 -27.66 4.54 -8.60
N LYS A 478 -26.53 4.32 -7.92
CA LYS A 478 -25.58 5.38 -7.56
C LYS A 478 -24.39 5.52 -8.51
N LEU A 479 -24.33 4.72 -9.58
CA LEU A 479 -23.23 4.81 -10.54
C LEU A 479 -23.22 6.19 -11.20
N GLN A 480 -22.12 6.90 -11.02
CA GLN A 480 -21.87 8.25 -11.52
C GLN A 480 -20.81 8.26 -12.62
N LEU A 481 -19.85 7.34 -12.56
CA LEU A 481 -18.73 7.27 -13.47
C LEU A 481 -18.58 5.84 -13.98
N ILE A 482 -18.57 5.70 -15.30
CA ILE A 482 -18.16 4.46 -15.94
C ILE A 482 -17.02 4.75 -16.92
N HIS A 483 -15.88 4.09 -16.70
CA HIS A 483 -14.75 4.13 -17.60
C HIS A 483 -14.88 2.98 -18.59
N LEU A 484 -15.10 3.35 -19.84
CA LEU A 484 -15.18 2.48 -20.98
C LEU A 484 -13.92 2.66 -21.80
N GLY A 485 -13.28 1.58 -22.20
CA GLY A 485 -12.17 1.65 -23.12
C GLY A 485 -12.65 2.02 -24.51
N THR A 486 -11.69 2.23 -25.41
CA THR A 486 -11.95 2.60 -26.80
C THR A 486 -12.84 1.59 -27.54
N ASN A 487 -12.84 0.31 -27.12
CA ASN A 487 -13.68 -0.75 -27.65
C ASN A 487 -15.19 -0.49 -27.49
N TYR A 488 -15.61 0.27 -26.46
CA TYR A 488 -17.02 0.53 -26.17
C TYR A 488 -17.43 1.96 -26.49
N LYS A 489 -16.60 2.71 -27.24
CA LYS A 489 -16.87 4.11 -27.58
C LYS A 489 -18.24 4.34 -28.22
N TYR A 490 -18.70 3.38 -29.04
CA TYR A 490 -20.00 3.44 -29.70
C TYR A 490 -21.21 3.30 -28.76
N LEU A 491 -21.01 2.86 -27.51
CA LEU A 491 -22.08 2.68 -26.52
C LEU A 491 -22.29 3.91 -25.62
N ALA A 492 -21.41 4.91 -25.68
CA ALA A 492 -21.42 6.00 -24.71
C ALA A 492 -22.75 6.75 -24.65
N ASP A 493 -23.33 7.08 -25.81
CA ASP A 493 -24.59 7.83 -25.87
C ASP A 493 -25.78 6.99 -25.39
N GLU A 494 -25.79 5.69 -25.70
CA GLU A 494 -26.86 4.79 -25.27
C GLU A 494 -26.84 4.51 -23.76
N LEU A 495 -25.66 4.45 -23.15
CA LEU A 495 -25.54 4.32 -21.70
C LEU A 495 -25.94 5.60 -20.97
N ARG A 496 -25.63 6.77 -21.55
CA ARG A 496 -26.11 8.07 -21.04
C ARG A 496 -27.63 8.18 -21.14
N GLU A 497 -28.22 7.72 -22.25
CA GLU A 497 -29.68 7.67 -22.41
C GLU A 497 -30.33 6.77 -21.35
N GLU A 498 -29.75 5.58 -21.12
CA GLU A 498 -30.26 4.60 -20.15
C GLU A 498 -30.17 5.08 -18.69
N ALA A 499 -29.06 5.72 -18.31
CA ALA A 499 -28.85 6.19 -16.94
C ALA A 499 -29.42 7.59 -16.68
N GLY A 500 -29.64 8.38 -17.73
CA GLY A 500 -29.95 9.80 -17.64
C GLY A 500 -28.74 10.65 -17.25
N PRO A 501 -28.96 11.88 -16.73
CA PRO A 501 -27.90 12.86 -16.47
C PRO A 501 -26.96 12.49 -15.31
N ARG A 502 -27.24 11.40 -14.58
CA ARG A 502 -26.43 10.98 -13.43
C ARG A 502 -25.10 10.33 -13.82
N LEU A 503 -24.98 9.81 -15.04
CA LEU A 503 -23.85 9.00 -15.47
C LEU A 503 -22.93 9.79 -16.41
N TYR A 504 -21.68 9.93 -16.00
CA TYR A 504 -20.57 10.30 -16.85
C TYR A 504 -19.92 9.04 -17.44
N VAL A 505 -19.81 9.02 -18.76
CA VAL A 505 -19.11 7.95 -19.48
C VAL A 505 -17.77 8.50 -19.93
N ASP A 506 -16.70 8.02 -19.29
CA ASP A 506 -15.33 8.27 -19.70
C ASP A 506 -14.91 7.23 -20.75
N LEU A 507 -14.24 7.68 -21.80
CA LEU A 507 -13.78 6.85 -22.91
C LEU A 507 -12.29 6.52 -22.83
N GLY A 508 -11.59 6.96 -21.77
CA GLY A 508 -10.17 6.70 -21.58
C GLY A 508 -9.29 7.30 -22.67
N LEU A 509 -9.77 8.32 -23.41
CA LEU A 509 -9.05 8.96 -24.51
C LEU A 509 -7.89 9.88 -24.06
N GLY A 510 -7.54 9.83 -22.77
CA GLY A 510 -6.45 10.59 -22.18
C GLY A 510 -6.80 12.07 -21.98
N LEU A 511 -6.52 12.54 -20.76
CA LEU A 511 -5.97 13.87 -20.55
C LEU A 511 -4.45 13.78 -20.58
#